data_AF-A0A924IIY8-F1
#
_entry.id   AF-A0A924IIY8-F1
#
_cell.length_a   1.000
_cell.length_b   1.000
_cell.length_c   1.000
_cell.angle_alpha   90.00
_cell.angle_beta   90.00
_cell.angle_gamma   90.00
#
_symmetry.space_group_name_H-M   'P 1'
#
loop_
_entity.id
_entity.type
_entity.pdbx_description
1 polymer ?
#
loop_
_entity_poly.entity_id
_entity_poly.type
_entity_poly.pdbx_seq_one_letter_code
_entity_poly.pdbx_strand_id
1 'polypeptide(L)'
;AKERAAVESIENALGFVSPRMAEFADLETLGAIKYQFAAVQALFQNVVQRVMRRLYQKTTVDRLQLHQYYEFQPRYGGKTLAIARELGAKFGAGRMTVPGVAGDFQDPAGFYAARPDWLGREAEEVPCGWIHGDLNLANILLDETGNTWMIDYVWTRVGHAVQDIAKLENDLKFIKVPLADDPALQRAIDWERLLLADDDQLAPAPALPARLAADPAIAKAQAAITILRDLRAAMLRDAGLAAPLSARHYWLAQLRYSAHTLTFDESDVRQKRFALASTALLAERLR
;
A
#
# COMPACT_ATOMS: atom_id res chain seq x y z
N ALA A 1 -21.93 4.31 15.00
CA ALA A 1 -21.31 4.69 16.29
C ALA A 1 -19.78 4.79 16.19
N LYS A 2 -19.06 3.74 15.74
CA LYS A 2 -17.58 3.80 15.57
C LYS A 2 -17.12 4.82 14.53
N GLU A 3 -17.76 4.87 13.37
CA GLU A 3 -17.41 5.82 12.30
C GLU A 3 -17.62 7.28 12.71
N ARG A 4 -18.73 7.57 13.40
CA ARG A 4 -18.99 8.89 14.01
C ARG A 4 -17.89 9.31 14.97
N ALA A 5 -17.49 8.44 15.90
CA ALA A 5 -16.41 8.72 16.84
C ALA A 5 -15.06 8.93 16.12
N ALA A 6 -14.82 8.19 15.03
CA ALA A 6 -13.64 8.35 14.21
C ALA A 6 -13.63 9.72 13.52
N VAL A 7 -14.71 10.12 12.84
CA VAL A 7 -14.84 11.44 12.19
C VAL A 7 -14.69 12.59 13.19
N GLU A 8 -15.38 12.53 14.33
CA GLU A 8 -15.30 13.54 15.40
C GLU A 8 -13.86 13.69 15.94
N SER A 9 -13.05 12.61 15.95
CA SER A 9 -11.67 12.65 16.43
C SER A 9 -10.69 13.37 15.48
N ILE A 10 -11.00 13.43 14.18
CA ILE A 10 -10.15 14.04 13.13
C ILE A 10 -10.60 15.46 12.73
N GLU A 11 -11.77 15.94 13.18
CA GLU A 11 -12.27 17.29 12.89
C GLU A 11 -11.25 18.38 13.26
N ASN A 12 -10.56 18.20 14.39
CA ASN A 12 -9.50 19.11 14.86
C ASN A 12 -8.23 19.06 13.99
N ALA A 13 -7.99 17.98 13.24
CA ALA A 13 -6.85 17.81 12.36
C ALA A 13 -7.13 18.27 10.92
N LEU A 14 -8.37 18.14 10.44
CA LEU A 14 -8.77 18.49 9.06
C LEU A 14 -9.25 19.95 8.92
N GLY A 15 -9.64 20.62 10.01
CA GLY A 15 -10.07 22.02 10.02
C GLY A 15 -11.29 22.29 9.13
N PHE A 16 -11.30 23.37 8.35
CA PHE A 16 -12.41 23.74 7.44
C PHE A 16 -12.68 22.75 6.28
N VAL A 17 -11.79 21.77 6.07
CA VAL A 17 -11.96 20.70 5.06
C VAL A 17 -12.44 19.40 5.71
N SER A 18 -12.65 19.40 7.03
CA SER A 18 -13.37 18.31 7.67
C SER A 18 -14.76 18.17 7.05
N PRO A 19 -15.21 16.96 6.68
CA PRO A 19 -16.61 16.74 6.38
C PRO A 19 -17.41 17.17 7.60
N ARG A 20 -18.09 18.32 7.54
CA ARG A 20 -19.07 18.68 8.58
C ARG A 20 -20.27 17.77 8.33
N MET A 21 -20.53 16.85 9.26
CA MET A 21 -21.77 16.07 9.20
C MET A 21 -22.95 17.03 9.37
N ALA A 22 -23.57 17.41 8.26
CA ALA A 22 -24.76 18.27 8.26
C ALA A 22 -26.04 17.46 8.46
N GLU A 23 -26.13 16.25 7.90
CA GLU A 23 -27.29 15.36 8.01
C GLU A 23 -26.93 13.92 7.56
N PHE A 24 -27.66 12.93 8.09
CA PHE A 24 -27.53 11.51 7.77
C PHE A 24 -28.57 11.13 6.70
N ALA A 25 -28.13 10.51 5.60
CA ALA A 25 -29.02 9.92 4.59
C ALA A 25 -28.64 8.46 4.37
N ASP A 26 -29.54 7.54 4.72
CA ASP A 26 -29.43 6.12 4.40
C ASP A 26 -29.98 5.92 2.98
N LEU A 27 -29.08 5.73 2.01
CA LEU A 27 -29.42 5.54 0.61
C LEU A 27 -29.14 4.10 0.23
N GLU A 28 -30.13 3.24 0.45
CA GLU A 28 -30.06 1.77 0.30
C GLU A 28 -29.64 1.27 -1.11
N THR A 29 -29.68 2.10 -2.17
CA THR A 29 -29.64 1.57 -3.55
C THR A 29 -28.76 2.29 -4.57
N LEU A 30 -27.97 3.32 -4.21
CA LEU A 30 -27.20 4.07 -5.22
C LEU A 30 -25.76 4.36 -4.76
N GLY A 31 -24.81 3.68 -5.39
CA GLY A 31 -23.40 4.03 -5.33
C GLY A 31 -22.73 3.74 -6.68
N ALA A 32 -22.24 4.79 -7.34
CA ALA A 32 -20.95 4.80 -8.05
C ALA A 32 -20.86 6.04 -8.95
N ILE A 33 -19.79 6.82 -8.79
CA ILE A 33 -19.29 7.67 -9.87
C ILE A 33 -17.96 7.08 -10.33
N LYS A 34 -17.93 6.59 -11.58
CA LYS A 34 -16.80 5.91 -12.21
C LYS A 34 -16.03 6.90 -13.07
N TYR A 35 -14.90 7.42 -12.60
CA TYR A 35 -14.03 8.26 -13.42
C TYR A 35 -12.90 7.46 -14.05
N GLN A 36 -12.66 7.71 -15.34
CA GLN A 36 -11.58 7.12 -16.12
C GLN A 36 -10.22 7.61 -15.60
N PHE A 37 -9.25 6.69 -15.61
CA PHE A 37 -7.90 6.85 -15.07
C PHE A 37 -7.10 8.02 -15.67
N ALA A 38 -7.61 8.81 -16.62
CA ALA A 38 -6.85 9.75 -17.45
C ALA A 38 -6.09 10.86 -16.69
N ALA A 39 -6.57 11.35 -15.55
CA ALA A 39 -5.99 12.50 -14.83
C ALA A 39 -5.24 12.17 -13.53
N VAL A 40 -4.81 10.91 -13.33
CA VAL A 40 -4.25 10.41 -12.05
C VAL A 40 -3.17 11.29 -11.44
N GLN A 41 -2.26 11.90 -12.22
CA GLN A 41 -1.13 12.64 -11.63
C GLN A 41 -1.54 13.96 -10.95
N ALA A 42 -2.22 14.86 -11.66
CA ALA A 42 -2.71 16.12 -11.08
C ALA A 42 -3.73 15.86 -9.95
N LEU A 43 -4.47 14.77 -10.08
CA LEU A 43 -5.47 14.33 -9.13
C LEU A 43 -4.86 13.74 -7.86
N PHE A 44 -3.84 12.89 -7.98
CA PHE A 44 -3.04 12.43 -6.84
C PHE A 44 -2.34 13.58 -6.15
N GLN A 45 -1.80 14.54 -6.90
CA GLN A 45 -1.23 15.75 -6.33
C GLN A 45 -2.27 16.50 -5.50
N ASN A 46 -3.52 16.65 -5.97
CA ASN A 46 -4.57 17.28 -5.19
C ASN A 46 -4.96 16.49 -3.93
N VAL A 47 -5.14 15.17 -4.02
CA VAL A 47 -5.40 14.29 -2.85
C VAL A 47 -4.28 14.45 -1.82
N VAL A 48 -3.04 14.33 -2.28
CA VAL A 48 -1.84 14.39 -1.44
C VAL A 48 -1.70 15.75 -0.78
N GLN A 49 -1.84 16.84 -1.55
CA GLN A 49 -1.62 18.19 -1.06
C GLN A 49 -2.77 18.70 -0.18
N ARG A 50 -4.03 18.39 -0.51
CA ARG A 50 -5.20 18.98 0.17
C ARG A 50 -5.67 18.16 1.36
N VAL A 51 -5.63 16.83 1.27
CA VAL A 51 -6.24 15.94 2.27
C VAL A 51 -5.15 15.29 3.11
N MET A 52 -4.26 14.54 2.47
CA MET A 52 -3.25 13.74 3.16
C MET A 52 -2.28 14.62 3.95
N ARG A 53 -1.70 15.66 3.34
CA ARG A 53 -0.78 16.57 4.05
C ARG A 53 -1.38 17.22 5.28
N ARG A 54 -2.70 17.37 5.38
CA ARG A 54 -3.38 17.91 6.57
C ARG A 54 -3.56 16.86 7.66
N LEU A 55 -3.98 15.67 7.26
CA LEU A 55 -4.12 14.53 8.18
C LEU A 55 -2.78 14.17 8.84
N TYR A 56 -1.68 14.31 8.11
CA TYR A 56 -0.35 13.89 8.56
C TYR A 56 0.53 14.99 9.21
N GLN A 57 -0.02 16.17 9.53
CA GLN A 57 0.74 17.36 10.02
C GLN A 57 1.43 17.18 11.39
N LYS A 58 1.22 16.06 12.09
CA LYS A 58 1.73 15.82 13.44
C LYS A 58 2.29 14.41 13.58
N THR A 59 3.15 14.03 12.65
CA THR A 59 3.86 12.76 12.76
C THR A 59 4.94 12.89 13.83
N THR A 60 4.95 12.00 14.82
CA THR A 60 5.95 11.91 15.89
C THR A 60 6.55 10.51 15.91
N VAL A 61 7.77 10.35 16.44
CA VAL A 61 8.32 9.01 16.66
C VAL A 61 7.67 8.38 17.90
N ASP A 62 7.18 7.16 17.75
CA ASP A 62 6.62 6.36 18.84
C ASP A 62 7.06 4.89 18.68
N ARG A 63 6.82 4.04 19.67
CA ARG A 63 7.23 2.63 19.66
C ARG A 63 6.05 1.73 19.32
N LEU A 64 6.13 1.03 18.18
CA LEU A 64 5.12 0.03 17.79
C LEU A 64 5.71 -1.36 17.64
N GLN A 65 4.98 -2.36 18.13
CA GLN A 65 5.17 -3.75 17.76
C GLN A 65 4.56 -3.97 16.37
N LEU A 66 5.32 -3.66 15.32
CA LEU A 66 4.83 -3.64 13.94
C LEU A 66 4.17 -4.94 13.49
N HIS A 67 4.58 -6.04 14.09
CA HIS A 67 4.02 -7.33 13.79
C HIS A 67 2.59 -7.53 14.30
N GLN A 68 2.30 -7.04 15.51
CA GLN A 68 0.94 -7.01 16.05
C GLN A 68 0.13 -5.95 15.31
N TYR A 69 0.74 -4.81 15.04
CA TYR A 69 0.14 -3.70 14.33
C TYR A 69 -0.37 -4.09 12.94
N TYR A 70 0.42 -4.84 12.17
CA TYR A 70 0.01 -5.37 10.86
C TYR A 70 -0.69 -6.74 10.94
N GLU A 71 -0.94 -7.22 12.16
CA GLU A 71 -1.63 -8.46 12.47
C GLU A 71 -1.04 -9.69 11.78
N PHE A 72 0.28 -9.75 11.61
CA PHE A 72 0.88 -10.95 11.04
C PHE A 72 0.53 -12.15 11.94
N GLN A 73 0.14 -13.27 11.32
CA GLN A 73 -0.23 -14.50 12.04
C GLN A 73 0.19 -15.73 11.22
N PRO A 74 0.63 -16.83 11.86
CA PRO A 74 1.05 -18.04 11.16
C PRO A 74 -0.02 -18.60 10.20
N ARG A 75 -1.31 -18.48 10.55
CA ARG A 75 -2.44 -18.91 9.71
C ARG A 75 -2.44 -18.27 8.32
N TYR A 76 -1.90 -17.06 8.18
CA TYR A 76 -1.82 -16.37 6.89
C TYR A 76 -0.80 -17.01 5.95
N GLY A 77 0.20 -17.71 6.46
CA GLY A 77 1.09 -18.53 5.64
C GLY A 77 0.33 -19.63 4.90
N GLY A 78 -0.49 -20.39 5.63
CA GLY A 78 -1.34 -21.44 5.04
C GLY A 78 -2.32 -20.90 4.00
N LYS A 79 -3.00 -19.78 4.31
CA LYS A 79 -3.93 -19.12 3.36
C LYS A 79 -3.21 -18.62 2.10
N THR A 80 -2.05 -17.96 2.26
CA THR A 80 -1.24 -17.47 1.13
C THR A 80 -0.81 -18.63 0.22
N LEU A 81 -0.37 -19.75 0.79
CA LEU A 81 0.00 -20.94 0.02
C LEU A 81 -1.17 -21.58 -0.71
N ALA A 82 -2.35 -21.62 -0.11
CA ALA A 82 -3.55 -22.14 -0.76
C ALA A 82 -3.88 -21.34 -2.02
N ILE A 83 -3.96 -20.01 -1.90
CA ILE A 83 -4.23 -19.12 -3.04
C ILE A 83 -3.09 -19.19 -4.07
N ALA A 84 -1.83 -19.28 -3.64
CA ALA A 84 -0.72 -19.43 -4.57
C ALA A 84 -0.84 -20.69 -5.44
N ARG A 85 -1.27 -21.82 -4.86
CA ARG A 85 -1.54 -23.06 -5.63
C ARG A 85 -2.69 -22.89 -6.60
N GLU A 86 -3.76 -22.21 -6.20
CA GLU A 86 -4.90 -21.88 -7.09
C GLU A 86 -4.47 -20.99 -8.27
N LEU A 87 -3.51 -20.08 -8.05
CA LEU A 87 -2.91 -19.25 -9.10
C LEU A 87 -1.94 -20.04 -10.02
N GLY A 88 -1.71 -21.33 -9.73
CA GLY A 88 -0.86 -22.23 -10.49
C GLY A 88 0.61 -22.24 -10.06
N ALA A 89 0.94 -21.65 -8.90
CA ALA A 89 2.31 -21.66 -8.40
C ALA A 89 2.77 -23.06 -8.03
N LYS A 90 4.02 -23.40 -8.36
CA LYS A 90 4.65 -24.69 -8.01
C LYS A 90 5.70 -24.47 -6.94
N PHE A 91 5.78 -25.39 -5.98
CA PHE A 91 6.66 -25.29 -4.83
C PHE A 91 7.69 -26.42 -4.83
N GLY A 92 8.93 -26.11 -4.43
CA GLY A 92 10.00 -27.11 -4.29
C GLY A 92 11.22 -26.52 -3.59
N ALA A 93 11.83 -27.28 -2.67
CA ALA A 93 13.05 -26.89 -1.94
C ALA A 93 13.00 -25.48 -1.28
N GLY A 94 11.85 -25.12 -0.70
CA GLY A 94 11.65 -23.79 -0.08
C GLY A 94 11.52 -22.64 -1.09
N ARG A 95 11.40 -22.93 -2.39
CA ARG A 95 11.18 -21.97 -3.46
C ARG A 95 9.83 -22.21 -4.14
N MET A 96 9.40 -21.23 -4.92
CA MET A 96 8.15 -21.21 -5.66
C MET A 96 8.36 -20.62 -7.07
N THR A 97 7.71 -21.16 -8.07
CA THR A 97 7.55 -20.52 -9.40
C THR A 97 6.16 -19.90 -9.52
N VAL A 98 6.07 -18.76 -10.20
CA VAL A 98 4.80 -18.08 -10.51
C VAL A 98 4.56 -18.19 -12.02
N PRO A 99 3.39 -18.69 -12.49
CA PRO A 99 3.16 -18.82 -13.92
C PRO A 99 3.20 -17.47 -14.65
N GLY A 100 3.80 -17.45 -15.83
CA GLY A 100 3.99 -16.23 -16.63
C GLY A 100 5.13 -15.33 -16.15
N VAL A 101 5.96 -15.82 -15.23
CA VAL A 101 7.09 -15.09 -14.65
C VAL A 101 8.36 -15.93 -14.75
N ALA A 102 9.45 -15.31 -15.14
CA ALA A 102 10.78 -15.90 -15.16
C ALA A 102 11.41 -15.92 -13.75
N GLY A 103 12.02 -17.05 -13.43
CA GLY A 103 12.79 -17.26 -12.21
C GLY A 103 11.99 -17.78 -11.03
N ASP A 104 12.73 -18.13 -9.97
CA ASP A 104 12.18 -18.72 -8.76
C ASP A 104 12.14 -17.68 -7.64
N PHE A 105 11.08 -17.73 -6.85
CA PHE A 105 10.86 -16.90 -5.68
C PHE A 105 11.07 -17.73 -4.43
N GLN A 106 11.45 -17.09 -3.33
CA GLN A 106 11.41 -17.75 -2.04
C GLN A 106 9.96 -18.08 -1.67
N ASP A 107 9.71 -19.25 -1.07
CA ASP A 107 8.40 -19.55 -0.50
C ASP A 107 8.03 -18.52 0.60
N PRO A 108 6.97 -17.70 0.41
CA PRO A 108 6.57 -16.68 1.37
C PRO A 108 6.07 -17.29 2.69
N ALA A 109 5.64 -18.55 2.71
CA ALA A 109 5.20 -19.22 3.94
C ALA A 109 6.31 -19.29 4.98
N GLY A 110 7.57 -19.35 4.56
CA GLY A 110 8.69 -19.28 5.48
C GLY A 110 8.69 -17.98 6.30
N PHE A 111 8.24 -16.85 5.77
CA PHE A 111 8.12 -15.62 6.58
C PHE A 111 7.08 -15.77 7.70
N TYR A 112 5.94 -16.40 7.41
CA TYR A 112 4.86 -16.62 8.37
C TYR A 112 5.13 -17.78 9.34
N ALA A 113 5.89 -18.78 8.91
CA ALA A 113 6.18 -19.99 9.67
C ALA A 113 7.47 -19.87 10.51
N ALA A 114 8.48 -19.13 10.03
CA ALA A 114 9.83 -19.27 10.55
C ALA A 114 10.10 -18.56 11.88
N ARG A 115 9.20 -17.78 12.49
CA ARG A 115 9.55 -17.05 13.72
C ARG A 115 8.38 -16.76 14.66
N PRO A 116 8.36 -17.38 15.86
CA PRO A 116 7.90 -16.77 17.10
C PRO A 116 8.75 -15.53 17.51
N ASP A 117 9.88 -15.30 16.88
CA ASP A 117 10.85 -14.29 17.28
C ASP A 117 10.35 -12.86 17.08
N TRP A 118 9.49 -12.60 16.08
CA TRP A 118 8.85 -11.28 15.97
C TRP A 118 7.68 -11.14 16.93
N LEU A 119 6.99 -12.22 17.32
CA LEU A 119 6.06 -12.20 18.46
C LEU A 119 6.75 -11.77 19.77
N GLY A 120 8.08 -11.90 19.85
CA GLY A 120 8.92 -11.38 20.93
C GLY A 120 9.78 -10.17 20.57
N ARG A 121 9.67 -9.58 19.37
CA ARG A 121 10.41 -8.36 19.03
C ARG A 121 9.82 -7.20 19.81
N GLU A 122 10.70 -6.51 20.55
CA GLU A 122 10.32 -5.28 21.22
C GLU A 122 9.75 -4.25 20.23
N ALA A 123 8.95 -3.34 20.77
CA ALA A 123 8.41 -2.24 20.01
C ALA A 123 9.55 -1.41 19.37
N GLU A 124 9.46 -1.19 18.07
CA GLU A 124 10.44 -0.46 17.27
C GLU A 124 10.04 1.01 17.19
N GLU A 125 11.02 1.92 17.21
CA GLU A 125 10.78 3.35 16.97
C GLU A 125 10.36 3.57 15.51
N VAL A 126 9.15 4.09 15.33
CA VAL A 126 8.50 4.29 14.04
C VAL A 126 7.78 5.64 14.01
N PRO A 127 7.64 6.25 12.82
CA PRO A 127 6.82 7.44 12.65
C PRO A 127 5.34 7.11 12.85
N CYS A 128 4.68 7.78 13.78
CA CYS A 128 3.26 7.63 14.09
C CYS A 128 2.51 8.95 13.95
N GLY A 129 1.28 8.89 13.47
CA GLY A 129 0.40 10.05 13.32
C GLY A 129 -1.04 9.61 13.09
N TRP A 130 -1.95 10.57 12.90
CA TRP A 130 -3.30 10.25 12.44
C TRP A 130 -3.24 9.63 11.05
N ILE A 131 -3.85 8.47 10.91
CA ILE A 131 -3.99 7.74 9.65
C ILE A 131 -5.45 7.42 9.42
N HIS A 132 -5.85 7.34 8.15
CA HIS A 132 -7.12 6.79 7.73
C HIS A 132 -7.24 5.31 8.12
N GLY A 133 -6.13 4.56 8.02
CA GLY A 133 -6.04 3.16 8.44
C GLY A 133 -6.56 2.16 7.41
N ASP A 134 -7.41 2.62 6.48
CA ASP A 134 -7.86 1.85 5.31
C ASP A 134 -7.80 2.65 4.00
N LEU A 135 -6.80 3.53 3.82
CA LEU A 135 -6.76 4.37 2.62
C LEU A 135 -6.43 3.56 1.35
N ASN A 136 -7.46 3.23 0.58
CA ASN A 136 -7.39 2.60 -0.74
C ASN A 136 -7.98 3.55 -1.80
N LEU A 137 -7.86 3.22 -3.09
CA LEU A 137 -8.36 4.07 -4.17
C LEU A 137 -9.89 4.14 -4.26
N ALA A 138 -10.63 3.21 -3.65
CA ALA A 138 -12.08 3.29 -3.54
C ALA A 138 -12.53 4.26 -2.45
N ASN A 139 -11.68 4.53 -1.46
CA ASN A 139 -11.91 5.49 -0.39
C ASN A 139 -11.54 6.94 -0.76
N ILE A 140 -11.27 7.18 -2.05
CA ILE A 140 -11.01 8.51 -2.62
C ILE A 140 -12.05 8.79 -3.69
N LEU A 141 -12.91 9.78 -3.44
CA LEU A 141 -13.89 10.25 -4.39
C LEU A 141 -13.41 11.51 -5.10
N LEU A 142 -13.82 11.63 -6.36
CA LEU A 142 -13.48 12.71 -7.24
C LEU A 142 -14.76 13.15 -7.93
N ASP A 143 -14.95 14.45 -8.11
CA ASP A 143 -16.04 14.97 -8.92
C ASP A 143 -15.55 15.49 -10.29
N GLU A 144 -16.50 15.85 -11.14
CA GLU A 144 -16.26 16.38 -12.49
C GLU A 144 -15.47 17.69 -12.51
N THR A 145 -15.47 18.43 -11.40
CA THR A 145 -14.72 19.68 -11.24
C THR A 145 -13.33 19.47 -10.65
N GLY A 146 -12.98 18.22 -10.32
CA GLY A 146 -11.70 17.85 -9.74
C GLY A 146 -11.61 18.06 -8.23
N ASN A 147 -12.73 18.27 -7.53
CA ASN A 147 -12.72 18.21 -6.07
C ASN A 147 -12.44 16.78 -5.62
N THR A 148 -11.78 16.66 -4.47
CA THR A 148 -11.32 15.38 -3.93
C THR A 148 -11.84 15.24 -2.52
N TRP A 149 -12.42 14.08 -2.23
CA TRP A 149 -12.94 13.72 -0.92
C TRP A 149 -12.34 12.38 -0.50
N MET A 150 -12.03 12.25 0.78
CA MET A 150 -11.69 10.97 1.41
C MET A 150 -12.90 10.54 2.23
N ILE A 151 -13.21 9.25 2.19
CA ILE A 151 -14.41 8.66 2.80
C ILE A 151 -14.07 7.38 3.55
N ASP A 152 -15.02 6.86 4.32
CA ASP A 152 -14.89 5.62 5.10
C ASP A 152 -13.81 5.69 6.20
N TYR A 153 -14.03 6.59 7.14
CA TYR A 153 -13.09 6.86 8.24
C TYR A 153 -13.13 5.82 9.37
N VAL A 154 -13.83 4.68 9.22
CA VAL A 154 -14.11 3.77 10.34
C VAL A 154 -12.85 3.18 11.00
N TRP A 155 -11.72 3.17 10.27
CA TRP A 155 -10.43 2.67 10.73
C TRP A 155 -9.46 3.77 11.18
N THR A 156 -9.91 5.03 11.20
CA THR A 156 -9.09 6.19 11.52
C THR A 156 -8.60 6.14 12.96
N ARG A 157 -7.30 6.32 13.14
CA ARG A 157 -6.62 6.26 14.44
C ARG A 157 -5.25 6.90 14.38
N VAL A 158 -4.60 7.04 15.53
CA VAL A 158 -3.15 7.19 15.58
C VAL A 158 -2.50 5.85 15.26
N GLY A 159 -1.58 5.82 14.31
CA GLY A 159 -0.93 4.61 13.85
C GLY A 159 0.33 4.90 13.06
N HIS A 160 0.92 3.86 12.48
CA HIS A 160 2.16 3.96 11.71
C HIS A 160 1.94 4.81 10.45
N ALA A 161 2.64 5.94 10.35
CA ALA A 161 2.36 7.03 9.42
C ALA A 161 2.50 6.63 7.94
N VAL A 162 3.29 5.61 7.63
CA VAL A 162 3.49 5.14 6.24
C VAL A 162 2.47 4.09 5.80
N GLN A 163 1.54 3.67 6.68
CA GLN A 163 0.57 2.62 6.39
C GLN A 163 -0.33 2.98 5.19
N ASP A 164 -0.92 4.18 5.21
CA ASP A 164 -1.86 4.61 4.16
C ASP A 164 -1.14 4.80 2.82
N ILE A 165 0.12 5.25 2.86
CA ILE A 165 0.98 5.36 1.68
C ILE A 165 1.24 3.97 1.09
N ALA A 166 1.59 2.98 1.92
CA ALA A 166 1.81 1.61 1.47
C ALA A 166 0.53 0.99 0.89
N LYS A 167 -0.64 1.31 1.46
CA LYS A 167 -1.93 0.81 0.98
C LYS A 167 -2.33 1.42 -0.37
N LEU A 168 -2.12 2.73 -0.57
CA LEU A 168 -2.32 3.35 -1.87
C LEU A 168 -1.32 2.86 -2.91
N GLU A 169 -0.04 2.70 -2.55
CA GLU A 169 0.98 2.13 -3.45
C GLU A 169 0.57 0.69 -3.86
N ASN A 170 0.00 -0.10 -2.95
CA ASN A 170 -0.53 -1.43 -3.25
C ASN A 170 -1.61 -1.41 -4.34
N ASP A 171 -2.62 -0.53 -4.23
CA ASP A 171 -3.68 -0.41 -5.23
C ASP A 171 -3.16 0.05 -6.60
N LEU A 172 -2.22 1.00 -6.59
CA LEU A 172 -1.56 1.46 -7.81
C LEU A 172 -0.89 0.29 -8.53
N LYS A 173 -0.19 -0.59 -7.79
CA LYS A 173 0.54 -1.73 -8.35
C LYS A 173 -0.37 -2.88 -8.80
N PHE A 174 -1.25 -3.34 -7.92
CA PHE A 174 -1.92 -4.63 -8.10
C PHE A 174 -3.39 -4.53 -8.52
N ILE A 175 -3.96 -3.33 -8.54
CA ILE A 175 -5.35 -3.12 -8.99
C ILE A 175 -5.37 -2.28 -10.27
N LYS A 176 -4.51 -1.25 -10.36
CA LYS A 176 -4.59 -0.27 -11.46
C LYS A 176 -3.65 -0.50 -12.63
N VAL A 177 -2.58 -1.28 -12.48
CA VAL A 177 -1.77 -1.70 -13.64
C VAL A 177 -2.46 -2.88 -14.32
N PRO A 178 -2.99 -2.72 -15.56
CA PRO A 178 -3.54 -3.83 -16.31
C PRO A 178 -2.41 -4.74 -16.83
N LEU A 179 -2.62 -6.05 -16.75
CA LEU A 179 -1.64 -7.07 -17.18
C LEU A 179 -2.26 -7.96 -18.27
N ALA A 180 -2.14 -7.50 -19.53
CA ALA A 180 -2.78 -8.16 -20.66
C ALA A 180 -2.20 -9.57 -20.95
N ASP A 181 -0.91 -9.75 -20.71
CA ASP A 181 -0.16 -10.96 -21.04
C ASP A 181 1.00 -11.22 -20.04
N ASP A 182 1.68 -12.34 -20.24
CA ASP A 182 2.80 -12.76 -19.39
C ASP A 182 4.03 -11.84 -19.55
N PRO A 183 4.38 -11.32 -20.75
CA PRO A 183 5.37 -10.25 -20.88
C PRO A 183 5.05 -8.99 -20.06
N ALA A 184 3.78 -8.56 -19.99
CA ALA A 184 3.36 -7.43 -19.16
C ALA A 184 3.53 -7.75 -17.66
N LEU A 185 3.14 -8.95 -17.24
CA LEU A 185 3.39 -9.44 -15.87
C LEU A 185 4.90 -9.45 -15.53
N GLN A 186 5.75 -9.91 -16.44
CA GLN A 186 7.20 -9.89 -16.24
C GLN A 186 7.74 -8.46 -16.11
N ARG A 187 7.28 -7.52 -16.94
CA ARG A 187 7.65 -6.09 -16.82
C ARG A 187 7.22 -5.50 -15.48
N ALA A 188 6.03 -5.84 -14.99
CA ALA A 188 5.55 -5.39 -13.68
C ALA A 188 6.41 -5.93 -12.52
N ILE A 189 6.91 -7.16 -12.62
CA ILE A 189 7.80 -7.75 -11.61
C ILE A 189 9.20 -7.13 -11.66
N ASP A 190 9.72 -6.87 -12.85
CA ASP A 190 10.97 -6.12 -13.01
C ASP A 190 10.86 -4.71 -12.42
N TRP A 191 9.69 -4.08 -12.59
CA TRP A 191 9.37 -2.80 -11.98
C TRP A 191 9.28 -2.88 -10.45
N GLU A 192 8.64 -3.90 -9.88
CA GLU A 192 8.63 -4.11 -8.43
C GLU A 192 10.05 -4.33 -7.88
N ARG A 193 10.90 -5.09 -8.57
CA ARG A 193 12.31 -5.26 -8.18
C ARG A 193 13.06 -3.92 -8.15
N LEU A 194 12.80 -3.03 -9.11
CA LEU A 194 13.33 -1.67 -9.12
C LEU A 194 12.82 -0.87 -7.92
N LEU A 195 11.51 -0.85 -7.70
CA LEU A 195 10.88 -0.11 -6.59
C LEU A 195 11.35 -0.58 -5.22
N LEU A 196 11.67 -1.86 -5.10
CA LEU A 196 12.21 -2.46 -3.89
C LEU A 196 13.73 -2.23 -3.77
N ALA A 197 14.50 -2.00 -4.84
CA ALA A 197 15.96 -1.86 -4.77
C ALA A 197 16.48 -0.76 -3.82
N ASP A 198 15.60 0.16 -3.42
CA ASP A 198 15.88 1.22 -2.47
C ASP A 198 15.56 0.82 -1.02
N ASP A 199 16.57 0.89 -0.16
CA ASP A 199 16.49 0.55 1.25
C ASP A 199 16.31 1.80 2.15
N ASP A 200 16.26 3.01 1.57
CA ASP A 200 16.07 4.27 2.29
C ASP A 200 14.66 4.86 2.05
N GLN A 201 13.90 5.07 3.11
CA GLN A 201 12.57 5.68 3.03
C GLN A 201 12.59 7.18 2.69
N LEU A 202 13.72 7.86 2.88
CA LEU A 202 13.90 9.26 2.56
C LEU A 202 14.40 9.49 1.13
N ALA A 203 14.85 8.43 0.47
CA ALA A 203 15.30 8.50 -0.91
C ALA A 203 14.10 8.66 -1.87
N PRO A 204 14.29 9.41 -2.96
CA PRO A 204 13.27 9.56 -3.98
C PRO A 204 13.02 8.21 -4.68
N ALA A 205 11.83 8.05 -5.26
CA ALA A 205 11.55 6.87 -6.06
C ALA A 205 12.60 6.70 -7.18
N PRO A 206 13.07 5.46 -7.45
CA PRO A 206 14.10 5.22 -8.45
C PRO A 206 13.64 5.66 -9.84
N ALA A 207 14.57 6.21 -10.63
CA ALA A 207 14.30 6.59 -12.00
C ALA A 207 13.86 5.39 -12.84
N LEU A 208 12.79 5.54 -13.63
CA LEU A 208 12.23 4.47 -14.43
C LEU A 208 13.09 4.23 -15.69
N PRO A 209 13.70 3.04 -15.87
CA PRO A 209 14.46 2.72 -17.08
C PRO A 209 13.60 2.80 -18.34
N ALA A 210 14.19 3.17 -19.48
CA ALA A 210 13.48 3.37 -20.75
C ALA A 210 12.60 2.17 -21.15
N ARG A 211 13.07 0.93 -20.91
CA ARG A 211 12.32 -0.30 -21.20
C ARG A 211 11.00 -0.40 -20.42
N LEU A 212 10.96 0.12 -19.18
CA LEU A 212 9.76 0.10 -18.33
C LEU A 212 8.93 1.36 -18.57
N ALA A 213 9.57 2.50 -18.86
CA ALA A 213 8.89 3.74 -19.23
C ALA A 213 8.12 3.65 -20.55
N ALA A 214 8.50 2.71 -21.43
CA ALA A 214 7.76 2.41 -22.66
C ALA A 214 6.37 1.80 -22.41
N ASP A 215 6.10 1.28 -21.21
CA ASP A 215 4.78 0.79 -20.81
C ASP A 215 3.98 1.93 -20.15
N PRO A 216 2.93 2.48 -20.80
CA PRO A 216 2.23 3.67 -20.30
C PRO A 216 1.56 3.45 -18.95
N ALA A 217 1.15 2.22 -18.63
CA ALA A 217 0.53 1.92 -17.35
C ALA A 217 1.55 1.97 -16.22
N ILE A 218 2.73 1.38 -16.43
CA ILE A 218 3.84 1.43 -15.46
C ILE A 218 4.34 2.87 -15.31
N ALA A 219 4.56 3.61 -16.40
CA ALA A 219 5.02 4.99 -16.35
C ALA A 219 4.07 5.88 -15.53
N LYS A 220 2.77 5.67 -15.69
CA LYS A 220 1.73 6.39 -14.95
C LYS A 220 1.67 6.01 -13.48
N ALA A 221 1.72 4.72 -13.17
CA ALA A 221 1.73 4.25 -11.79
C ALA A 221 3.01 4.70 -11.07
N GLN A 222 4.17 4.67 -11.75
CA GLN A 222 5.43 5.22 -11.24
C GLN A 222 5.29 6.70 -10.89
N ALA A 223 4.70 7.53 -11.75
CA ALA A 223 4.52 8.95 -11.46
C ALA A 223 3.69 9.18 -10.18
N ALA A 224 2.63 8.39 -9.97
CA ALA A 224 1.83 8.44 -8.75
C ALA A 224 2.60 7.93 -7.51
N ILE A 225 3.37 6.85 -7.65
CA ILE A 225 4.24 6.31 -6.59
C ILE A 225 5.34 7.30 -6.22
N THR A 226 5.93 8.03 -7.17
CA THR A 226 6.90 9.09 -6.88
C THR A 226 6.27 10.15 -5.98
N ILE A 227 5.05 10.63 -6.30
CA ILE A 227 4.34 11.61 -5.45
C ILE A 227 4.09 11.05 -4.03
N LEU A 228 3.69 9.79 -3.93
CA LEU A 228 3.49 9.11 -2.63
C LEU A 228 4.78 9.01 -1.81
N ARG A 229 5.89 8.64 -2.45
CA ARG A 229 7.19 8.50 -1.78
C ARG A 229 7.79 9.86 -1.42
N ASP A 230 7.53 10.90 -2.20
CA ASP A 230 7.88 12.29 -1.85
C ASP A 230 7.08 12.78 -0.64
N LEU A 231 5.77 12.48 -0.60
CA LEU A 231 4.94 12.76 0.57
C LEU A 231 5.46 12.01 1.80
N ARG A 232 5.78 10.71 1.67
CA ARG A 232 6.37 9.90 2.73
C ARG A 232 7.64 10.57 3.25
N ALA A 233 8.58 10.90 2.37
CA ALA A 233 9.86 11.50 2.76
C ALA A 233 9.64 12.85 3.47
N ALA A 234 8.71 13.68 3.00
CA ALA A 234 8.35 14.93 3.68
C ALA A 234 7.78 14.68 5.09
N MET A 235 6.82 13.76 5.24
CA MET A 235 6.23 13.40 6.55
C MET A 235 7.28 12.88 7.54
N LEU A 236 8.22 12.06 7.06
CA LEU A 236 9.30 11.54 7.90
C LEU A 236 10.25 12.65 8.35
N ARG A 237 10.61 13.59 7.45
CA ARG A 237 11.44 14.75 7.79
C ARG A 237 10.75 15.68 8.79
N ASP A 238 9.45 15.92 8.62
CA ASP A 238 8.65 16.72 9.55
C ASP A 238 8.57 16.07 10.95
N ALA A 239 8.67 14.73 11.02
CA ALA A 239 8.77 13.97 12.27
C ALA A 239 10.18 13.99 12.91
N GLY A 240 11.13 14.72 12.33
CA GLY A 240 12.52 14.80 12.79
C GLY A 240 13.44 13.67 12.29
N LEU A 241 12.95 12.79 11.39
CA LEU A 241 13.75 11.72 10.79
C LEU A 241 14.42 12.23 9.51
N ALA A 242 15.66 12.73 9.65
CA ALA A 242 16.40 13.37 8.54
C ALA A 242 17.58 12.55 7.99
N ALA A 243 18.00 11.48 8.68
CA ALA A 243 19.03 10.56 8.24
C ALA A 243 18.42 9.36 7.48
N PRO A 244 19.19 8.66 6.62
CA PRO A 244 18.69 7.49 5.90
C PRO A 244 17.94 6.52 6.82
N LEU A 245 16.70 6.21 6.45
CA LEU A 245 15.78 5.43 7.28
C LEU A 245 15.50 4.10 6.60
N SER A 246 15.81 2.99 7.28
CA SER A 246 15.58 1.66 6.71
C SER A 246 14.14 1.48 6.20
N ALA A 247 14.00 0.97 4.98
CA ALA A 247 12.73 0.65 4.35
C ALA A 247 12.02 -0.56 4.98
N ARG A 248 12.62 -1.22 5.98
CA ARG A 248 12.08 -2.43 6.61
C ARG A 248 10.63 -2.28 7.07
N HIS A 249 10.30 -1.20 7.78
CA HIS A 249 8.92 -0.98 8.28
C HIS A 249 7.92 -0.72 7.17
N TYR A 250 8.38 -0.08 6.08
CA TYR A 250 7.60 0.11 4.87
C TYR A 250 7.39 -1.21 4.12
N TRP A 251 8.40 -2.07 4.05
CA TRP A 251 8.27 -3.41 3.46
C TRP A 251 7.32 -4.31 4.26
N LEU A 252 7.29 -4.22 5.59
CA LEU A 252 6.28 -4.91 6.39
C LEU A 252 4.86 -4.47 6.00
N ALA A 253 4.63 -3.17 5.83
CA ALA A 253 3.37 -2.63 5.35
C ALA A 253 3.01 -3.17 3.96
N GLN A 254 3.96 -3.11 3.02
CA GLN A 254 3.76 -3.62 1.66
C GLN A 254 3.52 -5.13 1.62
N LEU A 255 4.20 -5.92 2.46
CA LEU A 255 4.00 -7.37 2.53
C LEU A 255 2.58 -7.69 3.00
N ARG A 256 2.10 -6.96 4.01
CA ARG A 256 0.73 -7.11 4.52
C ARG A 256 -0.30 -6.87 3.42
N TYR A 257 -0.13 -5.83 2.60
CA TYR A 257 -1.11 -5.47 1.58
C TYR A 257 -0.99 -6.29 0.29
N SER A 258 0.22 -6.63 -0.15
CA SER A 258 0.40 -7.50 -1.31
C SER A 258 -0.18 -8.89 -1.06
N ALA A 259 0.03 -9.45 0.14
CA ALA A 259 -0.60 -10.70 0.54
C ALA A 259 -2.12 -10.58 0.66
N HIS A 260 -2.64 -9.44 1.12
CA HIS A 260 -4.09 -9.21 1.21
C HIS A 260 -4.76 -9.15 -0.17
N THR A 261 -4.08 -8.57 -1.14
CA THR A 261 -4.58 -8.42 -2.53
C THR A 261 -4.88 -9.76 -3.18
N LEU A 262 -4.24 -10.85 -2.74
CA LEU A 262 -4.55 -12.21 -3.21
C LEU A 262 -6.03 -12.60 -3.01
N THR A 263 -6.70 -11.95 -2.06
CA THR A 263 -8.12 -12.19 -1.73
C THR A 263 -9.10 -11.22 -2.36
N PHE A 264 -8.64 -10.22 -3.13
CA PHE A 264 -9.51 -9.20 -3.71
C PHE A 264 -10.17 -9.71 -4.99
N ASP A 265 -11.44 -9.37 -5.20
CA ASP A 265 -12.21 -9.80 -6.37
C ASP A 265 -11.95 -8.89 -7.59
N GLU A 266 -11.52 -7.66 -7.34
CA GLU A 266 -11.20 -6.65 -8.34
C GLU A 266 -9.91 -6.95 -9.11
N SER A 267 -9.03 -7.78 -8.54
CA SER A 267 -7.77 -8.17 -9.17
C SER A 267 -7.92 -9.42 -10.03
N ASP A 268 -7.49 -9.33 -11.28
CA ASP A 268 -7.42 -10.49 -12.17
C ASP A 268 -6.32 -11.50 -11.77
N VAL A 269 -6.28 -12.65 -12.46
CA VAL A 269 -5.31 -13.71 -12.18
C VAL A 269 -3.85 -13.24 -12.30
N ARG A 270 -3.52 -12.39 -13.29
CA ARG A 270 -2.15 -11.89 -13.46
C ARG A 270 -1.81 -10.83 -12.43
N GLN A 271 -2.75 -9.99 -12.05
CA GLN A 271 -2.61 -9.03 -10.96
C GLN A 271 -2.37 -9.74 -9.61
N LYS A 272 -3.10 -10.81 -9.34
CA LYS A 272 -2.86 -11.67 -8.16
C LYS A 272 -1.51 -12.37 -8.21
N ARG A 273 -1.06 -12.83 -9.39
CA ARG A 273 0.30 -13.37 -9.58
C ARG A 273 1.39 -12.31 -9.35
N PHE A 274 1.14 -11.07 -9.77
CA PHE A 274 2.04 -9.95 -9.48
C PHE A 274 2.12 -9.67 -7.97
N ALA A 275 0.98 -9.61 -7.29
CA ALA A 275 0.92 -9.45 -5.84
C ALA A 275 1.59 -10.61 -5.09
N LEU A 276 1.45 -11.85 -5.57
CA LEU A 276 2.12 -13.03 -5.02
C LEU A 276 3.64 -12.95 -5.16
N ALA A 277 4.13 -12.56 -6.34
CA ALA A 277 5.56 -12.37 -6.58
C ALA A 277 6.13 -11.26 -5.66
N SER A 278 5.44 -10.12 -5.54
CA SER A 278 5.81 -9.05 -4.60
C SER A 278 5.82 -9.55 -3.15
N THR A 279 4.80 -10.30 -2.72
CA THR A 279 4.74 -10.91 -1.38
C THR A 279 5.99 -11.77 -1.11
N ALA A 280 6.39 -12.59 -2.07
CA ALA A 280 7.56 -13.44 -1.96
C ALA A 280 8.88 -12.64 -1.91
N LEU A 281 9.01 -11.59 -2.73
CA LEU A 281 10.19 -10.71 -2.72
C LEU A 281 10.34 -9.96 -1.39
N LEU A 282 9.24 -9.42 -0.87
CA LEU A 282 9.22 -8.75 0.43
C LEU A 282 9.52 -9.72 1.56
N ALA A 283 8.94 -10.93 1.51
CA ALA A 283 9.17 -11.98 2.50
C ALA A 283 10.64 -12.41 2.53
N GLU A 284 11.31 -12.49 1.37
CA GLU A 284 12.74 -12.81 1.27
C GLU A 284 13.61 -11.72 1.90
N ARG A 285 13.31 -10.44 1.64
CA ARG A 285 14.07 -9.30 2.16
C ARG A 285 13.93 -9.08 3.66
N LEU A 286 12.80 -9.49 4.23
CA LEU A 286 12.50 -9.32 5.65
C LEU A 286 13.04 -10.45 6.54
N ARG A 287 13.77 -11.42 5.98
CA ARG A 287 14.33 -12.56 6.72
C ARG A 287 15.52 -12.22 7.61
#